data_AF-A0A1G3LII0-F1
#
_entry.id   AF-A0A1G3LII0-F1
#
_cell.length_a   1.000
_cell.length_b   1.000
_cell.length_c   1.000
_cell.angle_alpha   90.00
_cell.angle_beta   90.00
_cell.angle_gamma   90.00
#
_symmetry.space_group_name_H-M   'P 1'
#
loop_
_entity.id
_entity.type
_entity.pdbx_description
1 polymer ?
#
loop_
_entity_poly.entity_id
_entity_poly.type
_entity_poly.pdbx_seq_one_letter_code
_entity_poly.pdbx_strand_id
1 'polypeptide(L)'
;MNSFPLIRTHHSNERLMSVVFFVALLYILPSWVKNPLETVSFIIVLAIGLLVDVFINFIRFKKPVCAVSAAVTVAILQIMSPNIPLWGRILGVIVALIIGKHIQGGTGKNIFNPAIVGLLFLSLLFKLDFTIFSFSLWLIPALVLSLLFLSVRPFASIGLISGMTLALFFTNNLNFSTFISYGIIFWGLLVITDTVTTTPVPSAGFFDGLIIGFVPLYFTNSIFAFGLGFLVFNLLSFIFGVNSPILKKIIFSMKIKIKPIIDFNKDIKLIDLTDNKKEESINNTVLSKEEILNLIETNDIFGYGGAGFSTIKKIKTVLNSQISDKYFIINGVECDPGLIHDKWLLQNFPQEITKGIKLITQCINFNDVFLAVKETKDLDFSSDLKIYKIPNFYPAGAEKILINNILKKDIPQDKITAEEGILVLNVQTIYQIYEAVYFNRRANTRYLTVCNIKQKKSDVVKVKLGDNIRNIANQIYPNSNSIFTGGGVMQSQVVEDSSFVEKTTNFIAIADFPNYKESPLCSRCSLCVVHCPNKLMVSQIANLIDSGKKEKTIKYNPKKCISCGSCSYICPAGKNLSARIKEAKEFSLLSNEIK
;
A
#
# COMPACT_ATOMS: atom_id res chain seq x y z
N MET A 1 6.53 -18.72 5.97
CA MET A 1 6.45 -17.26 5.66
C MET A 1 5.55 -16.97 4.44
N ASN A 2 4.41 -17.67 4.29
CA ASN A 2 3.73 -17.74 2.98
C ASN A 2 2.52 -16.80 2.81
N SER A 3 2.24 -15.91 3.77
CA SER A 3 1.15 -14.94 3.65
C SER A 3 1.60 -13.70 2.86
N PHE A 4 0.98 -13.43 1.72
CA PHE A 4 1.19 -12.20 0.96
C PHE A 4 0.02 -11.86 0.05
N PRO A 5 -0.12 -10.57 -0.32
CA PRO A 5 -1.08 -10.19 -1.33
C PRO A 5 -0.68 -10.76 -2.69
N LEU A 6 -1.64 -11.40 -3.38
CA LEU A 6 -1.46 -11.92 -4.75
C LEU A 6 -1.26 -10.82 -5.78
N ILE A 7 -1.83 -9.63 -5.55
CA ILE A 7 -1.48 -8.42 -6.30
C ILE A 7 -0.42 -7.66 -5.53
N ARG A 8 0.62 -7.22 -6.24
CA ARG A 8 1.55 -6.23 -5.71
C ARG A 8 1.71 -5.11 -6.72
N THR A 9 2.12 -3.95 -6.23
CA THR A 9 2.56 -2.88 -7.12
C THR A 9 3.72 -3.39 -7.98
N HIS A 10 3.60 -3.22 -9.30
CA HIS A 10 4.67 -3.53 -10.25
C HIS A 10 5.73 -2.43 -10.32
N HIS A 11 5.54 -1.34 -9.57
CA HIS A 11 6.50 -0.27 -9.43
C HIS A 11 7.65 -0.76 -8.55
N SER A 12 8.85 -0.78 -9.11
CA SER A 12 10.08 -1.01 -8.36
C SER A 12 10.93 0.25 -8.43
N ASN A 13 11.79 0.43 -7.43
CA ASN A 13 12.82 1.48 -7.49
C ASN A 13 13.67 1.35 -8.76
N GLU A 14 13.97 0.12 -9.19
CA GLU A 14 14.73 -0.12 -10.42
C GLU A 14 14.00 0.44 -11.66
N ARG A 15 12.68 0.19 -11.80
CA ARG A 15 11.88 0.72 -12.91
C ARG A 15 11.78 2.23 -12.85
N LEU A 16 11.48 2.80 -11.69
CA LEU A 16 11.42 4.26 -11.53
C LEU A 16 12.76 4.91 -11.89
N MET A 17 13.86 4.39 -11.36
CA MET A 17 15.21 4.90 -11.64
C MET A 17 15.61 4.70 -13.11
N SER A 18 15.09 3.67 -13.79
CA SER A 18 15.34 3.45 -15.21
C SER A 18 14.71 4.54 -16.08
N VAL A 19 13.49 4.96 -15.74
CA VAL A 19 12.84 6.09 -16.41
C VAL A 19 13.62 7.38 -16.14
N VAL A 20 14.04 7.62 -14.89
CA VAL A 20 14.87 8.79 -14.54
C VAL A 20 16.18 8.80 -15.32
N PHE A 21 16.87 7.66 -15.39
CA PHE A 21 18.11 7.51 -16.15
C PHE A 21 17.89 7.82 -17.63
N PHE A 22 16.83 7.25 -18.23
CA PHE A 22 16.50 7.50 -19.63
C PHE A 22 16.24 8.98 -19.91
N VAL A 23 15.48 9.66 -19.04
CA VAL A 23 15.27 11.11 -19.15
C VAL A 23 16.59 11.87 -19.03
N ALA A 24 17.48 11.48 -18.10
CA ALA A 24 18.80 12.10 -17.95
C ALA A 24 19.65 11.95 -19.22
N LEU A 25 19.61 10.80 -19.90
CA LEU A 25 20.32 10.61 -21.18
C LEU A 25 19.82 11.57 -22.26
N LEU A 26 18.51 11.82 -22.34
CA LEU A 26 17.94 12.78 -23.30
C LEU A 26 18.44 14.21 -23.05
N TYR A 27 18.69 14.58 -21.79
CA TYR A 27 19.30 15.87 -21.45
C TYR A 27 20.78 15.96 -21.83
N ILE A 28 21.50 14.84 -21.86
CA ILE A 28 22.92 14.80 -22.25
C ILE A 28 23.08 14.79 -23.78
N LEU A 29 22.09 14.26 -24.51
CA LEU A 29 22.14 14.06 -25.96
C LEU A 29 22.64 15.28 -26.77
N PRO A 30 22.20 16.53 -26.52
CA PRO A 30 22.72 17.68 -27.27
C PRO A 30 24.23 17.91 -27.10
N SER A 31 24.79 17.55 -25.94
CA SER A 31 26.24 17.63 -25.68
C SER A 31 27.00 16.60 -26.52
N TRP A 32 26.49 15.37 -26.60
CA TRP A 32 27.08 14.31 -27.42
C TRP A 32 27.06 14.62 -28.91
N VAL A 33 25.98 15.24 -29.40
CA VAL A 33 25.89 15.68 -30.80
C VAL A 33 26.94 16.75 -31.11
N LYS A 34 27.19 17.69 -30.18
CA LYS A 34 28.21 18.73 -30.35
C LYS A 34 29.63 18.21 -30.20
N ASN A 35 29.86 17.26 -29.29
CA ASN A 35 31.18 16.69 -29.02
C ASN A 35 31.07 15.18 -28.71
N PRO A 36 31.30 14.29 -29.71
CA PRO A 36 31.20 12.85 -29.52
C PRO A 36 32.19 12.26 -28.49
N LEU A 37 33.31 12.93 -28.20
CA LEU A 37 34.27 12.48 -27.19
C LEU A 37 33.66 12.49 -25.78
N GLU A 38 32.68 13.36 -25.52
CA GLU A 38 31.93 13.38 -24.26
C GLU A 38 31.10 12.11 -24.05
N THR A 39 30.67 11.44 -25.13
CA THR A 39 29.99 10.14 -25.04
C THR A 39 30.94 9.06 -24.54
N VAL A 40 32.18 9.03 -25.03
CA VAL A 40 33.21 8.07 -24.61
C VAL A 40 33.56 8.30 -23.14
N SER A 41 33.78 9.56 -22.74
CA SER A 41 34.00 9.95 -21.34
C SER A 41 32.86 9.47 -20.44
N PHE A 42 31.60 9.72 -20.82
CA PHE A 42 30.43 9.27 -20.08
C PHE A 42 30.38 7.74 -19.92
N ILE A 43 30.63 6.98 -20.99
CA ILE A 43 30.62 5.50 -20.96
C ILE A 43 31.67 4.98 -19.96
N ILE A 44 32.88 5.56 -19.95
CA ILE A 44 33.95 5.19 -19.02
C ILE A 44 33.54 5.47 -17.58
N VAL A 45 33.05 6.68 -17.28
CA VAL A 45 32.61 7.06 -15.93
C VAL A 45 31.43 6.19 -15.48
N LEU A 46 30.50 5.86 -16.38
CA LEU A 46 29.37 4.98 -16.11
C LEU A 46 29.82 3.57 -15.76
N ALA A 47 30.74 3.00 -16.54
CA ALA A 47 31.30 1.67 -16.29
C ALA A 47 31.96 1.62 -14.90
N ILE A 48 32.78 2.62 -14.57
CA ILE A 48 33.45 2.70 -13.26
C ILE A 48 32.44 2.88 -12.12
N GLY A 49 31.47 3.79 -12.26
CA GLY A 49 30.43 4.00 -11.26
C GLY A 49 29.61 2.73 -10.98
N LEU A 50 29.24 2.00 -12.03
CA LEU A 50 28.54 0.73 -11.90
C LEU A 50 29.43 -0.35 -11.25
N LEU A 51 30.71 -0.43 -11.60
CA LEU A 51 31.65 -1.38 -10.99
C LEU A 51 31.81 -1.11 -9.49
N VAL A 52 31.99 0.15 -9.10
CA VAL A 52 32.08 0.56 -7.68
C VAL A 52 30.79 0.17 -6.93
N ASP A 53 29.62 0.45 -7.52
CA ASP A 53 28.34 0.12 -6.91
C ASP A 53 28.14 -1.39 -6.75
N VAL A 54 28.47 -2.17 -7.78
CA VAL A 54 28.38 -3.64 -7.75
C VAL A 54 29.35 -4.20 -6.72
N PHE A 55 30.59 -3.73 -6.69
CA PHE A 55 31.62 -4.18 -5.75
C PHE A 55 31.19 -3.98 -4.29
N ILE A 56 30.74 -2.78 -3.93
CA ILE A 56 30.30 -2.50 -2.55
C ILE A 56 29.04 -3.30 -2.20
N ASN A 57 28.08 -3.42 -3.13
CA ASN A 57 26.90 -4.25 -2.93
C ASN A 57 27.26 -5.74 -2.76
N PHE A 58 28.27 -6.24 -3.46
CA PHE A 58 28.73 -7.61 -3.33
C PHE A 58 29.39 -7.86 -1.97
N ILE A 59 30.21 -6.92 -1.48
CA ILE A 59 30.76 -6.98 -0.11
C ILE A 59 29.64 -7.07 0.92
N ARG A 60 28.62 -6.23 0.77
CA ARG A 60 27.57 -6.03 1.79
C ARG A 60 26.44 -7.05 1.75
N PHE A 61 26.00 -7.43 0.55
CA PHE A 61 24.80 -8.24 0.33
C PHE A 61 25.06 -9.53 -0.45
N LYS A 62 26.31 -9.77 -0.90
CA LYS A 62 26.70 -10.92 -1.74
C LYS A 62 25.96 -11.00 -3.08
N LYS A 63 25.32 -9.92 -3.52
CA LYS A 63 24.61 -9.78 -4.80
C LYS A 63 24.50 -8.31 -5.21
N PRO A 64 24.40 -7.99 -6.51
CA PRO A 64 24.15 -6.62 -6.97
C PRO A 64 22.74 -6.15 -6.55
N VAL A 65 22.61 -4.87 -6.16
CA VAL A 65 21.36 -4.27 -5.70
C VAL A 65 21.11 -2.94 -6.40
N CYS A 66 20.10 -2.87 -7.27
CA CYS A 66 19.62 -1.64 -7.93
C CYS A 66 20.75 -0.78 -8.55
N ALA A 67 21.47 -1.34 -9.53
CA ALA A 67 22.59 -0.69 -10.22
C ALA A 67 22.18 0.61 -10.95
N VAL A 68 20.91 0.70 -11.36
CA VAL A 68 20.36 1.85 -12.10
C VAL A 68 20.49 3.15 -11.30
N SER A 69 20.41 3.11 -9.97
CA SER A 69 20.60 4.31 -9.14
C SER A 69 22.03 4.88 -9.23
N ALA A 70 23.04 4.04 -9.42
CA ALA A 70 24.41 4.52 -9.66
C ALA A 70 24.54 5.13 -11.06
N ALA A 71 23.92 4.52 -12.08
CA ALA A 71 23.86 5.08 -13.44
C ALA A 71 23.22 6.47 -13.48
N VAL A 72 22.11 6.64 -12.75
CA VAL A 72 21.47 7.95 -12.54
C VAL A 72 22.47 8.93 -11.93
N THR A 73 23.16 8.56 -10.86
CA THR A 73 24.17 9.41 -10.19
C THR A 73 25.24 9.88 -11.18
N VAL A 74 25.74 8.99 -12.04
CA VAL A 74 26.73 9.31 -13.06
C VAL A 74 26.18 10.28 -14.11
N ALA A 75 24.99 10.00 -14.67
CA ALA A 75 24.36 10.85 -15.68
C ALA A 75 24.17 12.29 -15.18
N ILE A 76 23.75 12.41 -13.94
CA ILE A 76 23.56 13.70 -13.28
C ILE A 76 24.87 14.45 -13.13
N LEU A 77 25.88 13.79 -12.55
CA LEU A 77 27.15 14.42 -12.27
C LEU A 77 27.81 14.86 -13.58
N GLN A 78 27.66 14.08 -14.66
CA GLN A 78 28.10 14.45 -16.01
C GLN A 78 27.41 15.72 -16.54
N ILE A 79 26.09 15.86 -16.38
CA ILE A 79 25.37 17.09 -16.79
C ILE A 79 25.92 18.31 -16.05
N MET A 80 26.28 18.15 -14.78
CA MET A 80 26.72 19.24 -13.90
C MET A 80 28.23 19.50 -13.91
N SER A 81 29.02 18.71 -14.65
CA SER A 81 30.48 18.82 -14.69
C SER A 81 31.10 18.81 -16.09
N PRO A 82 30.56 19.58 -17.07
CA PRO A 82 30.98 19.51 -18.47
C PRO A 82 32.47 19.82 -18.68
N ASN A 83 33.09 20.67 -17.86
CA ASN A 83 34.49 21.09 -18.05
C ASN A 83 35.51 20.34 -17.18
N ILE A 84 35.08 19.33 -16.42
CA ILE A 84 35.99 18.57 -15.55
C ILE A 84 36.72 17.48 -16.36
N PRO A 85 38.03 17.28 -16.19
CA PRO A 85 38.76 16.19 -16.82
C PRO A 85 38.23 14.82 -16.37
N LEU A 86 38.40 13.80 -17.21
CA LEU A 86 37.88 12.43 -16.99
C LEU A 86 38.21 11.87 -15.59
N TRP A 87 39.46 12.00 -15.14
CA TRP A 87 39.89 11.51 -13.82
C TRP A 87 39.15 12.21 -12.67
N GLY A 88 38.86 13.49 -12.82
CA GLY A 88 38.10 14.27 -11.85
C GLY A 88 36.67 13.77 -11.77
N ARG A 89 36.00 13.57 -12.92
CA ARG A 89 34.64 13.02 -12.98
C ARG A 89 34.56 11.62 -12.34
N ILE A 90 35.55 10.76 -12.59
CA ILE A 90 35.67 9.44 -11.96
C ILE A 90 35.73 9.57 -10.44
N LEU A 91 36.63 10.43 -9.92
CA LEU A 91 36.79 10.63 -8.49
C LEU A 91 35.51 11.18 -7.84
N GLY A 92 34.84 12.13 -8.50
CA GLY A 92 33.55 12.67 -8.06
C GLY A 92 32.46 11.61 -7.96
N VAL A 93 32.38 10.69 -8.91
CA VAL A 93 31.43 9.56 -8.87
C VAL A 93 31.77 8.56 -7.77
N ILE A 94 33.05 8.25 -7.56
CA ILE A 94 33.47 7.37 -6.46
C ILE A 94 33.05 7.97 -5.12
N VAL A 95 33.32 9.26 -4.89
CA VAL A 95 32.92 9.97 -3.67
C VAL A 95 31.40 10.02 -3.52
N ALA A 96 30.67 10.33 -4.60
CA ALA A 96 29.21 10.31 -4.63
C ALA A 96 28.66 8.96 -4.16
N LEU A 97 29.17 7.85 -4.68
CA LEU A 97 28.69 6.51 -4.35
C LEU A 97 29.13 6.04 -2.96
N ILE A 98 30.37 6.29 -2.56
CA ILE A 98 30.85 5.85 -1.24
C ILE A 98 30.16 6.65 -0.14
N ILE A 99 30.30 7.98 -0.17
CA ILE A 99 29.84 8.87 0.90
C ILE A 99 28.35 9.12 0.80
N GLY A 100 27.88 9.46 -0.39
CA GLY A 100 26.49 9.84 -0.62
C GLY A 100 25.51 8.65 -0.69
N LYS A 101 25.99 7.43 -0.97
CA LYS A 101 25.11 6.24 -1.10
C LYS A 101 25.40 5.14 -0.08
N HIS A 102 26.62 4.59 -0.09
CA HIS A 102 26.90 3.32 0.59
C HIS A 102 27.13 3.44 2.10
N ILE A 103 27.84 4.48 2.56
CA ILE A 103 28.00 4.79 3.99
C ILE A 103 26.63 4.93 4.68
N GLN A 104 25.68 5.55 3.97
CA GLN A 104 24.33 5.82 4.49
C GLN A 104 23.39 4.60 4.44
N GLY A 105 23.83 3.50 3.83
CA GLY A 105 23.11 2.24 3.85
C GLY A 105 22.76 1.64 2.49
N GLY A 106 23.16 2.30 1.39
CA GLY A 106 22.84 1.91 0.02
C GLY A 106 21.57 2.58 -0.52
N THR A 107 21.13 2.15 -1.71
CA THR A 107 20.02 2.75 -2.46
C THR A 107 18.76 2.96 -1.61
N GLY A 108 18.23 4.19 -1.60
CA GLY A 108 17.02 4.56 -0.86
C GLY A 108 17.23 4.77 0.64
N LYS A 109 18.47 4.76 1.13
CA LYS A 109 18.83 5.14 2.51
C LYS A 109 19.68 6.40 2.59
N ASN A 110 19.90 7.03 1.44
CA ASN A 110 20.71 8.22 1.32
C ASN A 110 20.00 9.38 2.03
N ILE A 111 20.67 10.06 2.96
CA ILE A 111 20.26 11.32 3.58
C ILE A 111 20.44 12.45 2.57
N PHE A 112 21.52 12.39 1.79
CA PHE A 112 21.84 13.35 0.73
C PHE A 112 21.78 12.66 -0.62
N ASN A 113 21.45 13.40 -1.66
CA ASN A 113 21.60 12.86 -3.00
C ASN A 113 23.08 12.56 -3.31
N PRO A 114 23.43 11.31 -3.66
CA PRO A 114 24.79 10.95 -4.04
C PRO A 114 25.44 11.90 -5.04
N ALA A 115 24.70 12.31 -6.08
CA ALA A 115 25.27 13.15 -7.14
C ALA A 115 25.65 14.55 -6.64
N ILE A 116 24.85 15.14 -5.73
CA ILE A 116 25.19 16.43 -5.11
C ILE A 116 26.40 16.29 -4.18
N VAL A 117 26.54 15.18 -3.46
CA VAL A 117 27.75 14.92 -2.65
C VAL A 117 29.00 14.89 -3.53
N GLY A 118 28.92 14.21 -4.68
CA GLY A 118 30.01 14.21 -5.67
C GLY A 118 30.28 15.59 -6.25
N LEU A 119 29.23 16.35 -6.58
CA LEU A 119 29.38 17.71 -7.11
C LEU A 119 30.01 18.67 -6.10
N LEU A 120 29.60 18.60 -4.83
CA LEU A 120 30.18 19.41 -3.75
C LEU A 120 31.66 19.08 -3.59
N PHE A 121 32.02 17.79 -3.59
CA PHE A 121 33.42 17.37 -3.57
C PHE A 121 34.20 17.95 -4.76
N LEU A 122 33.64 17.88 -5.98
CA LEU A 122 34.28 18.43 -7.17
C LEU A 122 34.43 19.95 -7.12
N SER A 123 33.47 20.66 -6.53
CA SER A 123 33.53 22.12 -6.36
C SER A 123 34.66 22.60 -5.46
N LEU A 124 35.18 21.73 -4.58
CA LEU A 124 36.34 22.03 -3.73
C LEU A 124 37.66 21.93 -4.51
N LEU A 125 37.70 21.17 -5.60
CA LEU A 125 38.91 20.88 -6.37
C LEU A 125 38.97 21.63 -7.70
N PHE A 126 37.80 21.93 -8.28
CA PHE A 126 37.69 22.53 -9.61
C PHE A 126 36.76 23.74 -9.57
N LYS A 127 37.09 24.75 -10.37
CA LYS A 127 36.15 25.80 -10.71
C LYS A 127 35.10 25.21 -11.65
N LEU A 128 33.88 25.07 -11.15
CA LEU A 128 32.75 24.56 -11.93
C LEU A 128 32.14 25.71 -12.72
N ASP A 129 32.23 25.64 -14.05
CA ASP A 129 31.42 26.49 -14.91
C ASP A 129 30.06 25.81 -15.07
N PHE A 130 29.06 26.34 -14.39
CA PHE A 130 27.70 25.89 -14.63
C PHE A 130 27.22 26.47 -15.95
N THR A 131 26.81 25.57 -16.83
CA THR A 131 26.18 25.94 -18.09
C THR A 131 24.92 26.73 -17.79
N ILE A 132 24.94 28.03 -18.09
CA ILE A 132 23.69 28.78 -18.27
C ILE A 132 22.94 28.04 -19.36
N PHE A 133 21.84 27.40 -18.98
CA PHE A 133 21.10 26.56 -19.89
C PHE A 133 20.61 27.41 -21.08
N SER A 134 21.01 27.03 -22.29
CA SER A 134 20.47 27.59 -23.51
C SER A 134 19.40 26.65 -24.03
N PHE A 135 18.16 27.15 -24.12
CA PHE A 135 17.05 26.36 -24.65
C PHE A 135 17.37 25.86 -26.06
N SER A 136 17.09 24.58 -26.30
CA SER A 136 17.25 23.91 -27.58
C SER A 136 16.04 23.00 -27.84
N LEU A 137 15.54 23.01 -29.08
CA LEU A 137 14.41 22.18 -29.52
C LEU A 137 14.66 20.68 -29.30
N TRP A 138 15.94 20.28 -29.27
CA TRP A 138 16.38 18.91 -28.98
C TRP A 138 16.02 18.42 -27.56
N LEU A 139 15.65 19.33 -26.66
CA LEU A 139 15.27 19.02 -25.28
C LEU A 139 13.76 18.78 -25.12
N ILE A 140 12.95 19.06 -26.15
CA ILE A 140 11.49 18.86 -26.11
C ILE A 140 11.12 17.42 -25.72
N PRO A 141 11.75 16.36 -26.27
CA PRO A 141 11.44 14.99 -25.85
C PRO A 141 11.69 14.74 -24.36
N ALA A 142 12.81 15.26 -23.82
CA ALA A 142 13.12 15.16 -22.40
C ALA A 142 12.06 15.88 -21.56
N LEU A 143 11.66 17.08 -21.99
CA LEU A 143 10.66 17.89 -21.32
C LEU A 143 9.26 17.25 -21.36
N VAL A 144 8.82 16.69 -22.48
CA VAL A 144 7.53 15.97 -22.57
C VAL A 144 7.53 14.73 -21.66
N LEU A 145 8.62 13.95 -21.67
CA LEU A 145 8.72 12.76 -20.82
C LEU A 145 8.82 13.12 -19.33
N SER A 146 9.41 14.29 -19.03
CA SER A 146 9.45 14.89 -17.70
C SER A 146 8.05 15.19 -17.15
N LEU A 147 7.08 15.51 -18.02
CA LEU A 147 5.68 15.78 -17.62
C LEU A 147 5.01 14.54 -17.01
N LEU A 148 5.40 13.33 -17.43
CA LEU A 148 4.88 12.09 -16.85
C LEU A 148 5.25 11.97 -15.36
N PHE A 149 6.40 12.49 -14.96
CA PHE A 149 6.78 12.54 -13.54
C PHE A 149 5.91 13.51 -12.72
N LEU A 150 5.32 14.54 -13.34
CA LEU A 150 4.38 15.43 -12.65
C LEU A 150 3.16 14.65 -12.13
N SER A 151 2.69 13.67 -12.91
CA SER A 151 1.57 12.79 -12.52
C SER A 151 1.92 11.84 -11.37
N VAL A 152 3.20 11.45 -11.26
CA VAL A 152 3.71 10.55 -10.22
C VAL A 152 4.05 11.32 -8.94
N ARG A 153 4.48 12.59 -9.05
CA ARG A 153 4.91 13.45 -7.94
C ARG A 153 4.35 14.88 -8.04
N PRO A 154 3.02 15.06 -7.87
CA PRO A 154 2.34 16.34 -8.14
C PRO A 154 2.74 17.49 -7.20
N PHE A 155 3.18 17.23 -5.97
CA PHE A 155 3.48 18.30 -5.01
C PHE A 155 4.83 18.98 -5.25
N ALA A 156 5.86 18.20 -5.58
CA ALA A 156 7.15 18.72 -6.06
C ALA A 156 6.99 19.59 -7.31
N SER A 157 6.05 19.18 -8.17
CA SER A 157 5.71 19.86 -9.42
C SER A 157 5.06 21.23 -9.22
N ILE A 158 4.16 21.34 -8.24
CA ILE A 158 3.51 22.61 -7.89
C ILE A 158 4.53 23.57 -7.25
N GLY A 159 5.35 23.09 -6.31
CA GLY A 159 6.43 23.87 -5.69
C GLY A 159 7.43 24.41 -6.71
N LEU A 160 7.72 23.62 -7.74
CA LEU A 160 8.56 24.00 -8.89
C LEU A 160 7.97 25.15 -9.68
N ILE A 161 6.72 25.04 -10.11
CA ILE A 161 6.07 26.07 -10.92
C ILE A 161 6.00 27.37 -10.12
N SER A 162 5.73 27.31 -8.82
CA SER A 162 5.74 28.49 -7.95
C SER A 162 7.13 29.10 -7.78
N GLY A 163 8.17 28.29 -7.52
CA GLY A 163 9.55 28.77 -7.34
C GLY A 163 10.11 29.43 -8.58
N MET A 164 9.86 28.85 -9.76
CA MET A 164 10.27 29.42 -11.04
C MET A 164 9.55 30.73 -11.36
N THR A 165 8.22 30.75 -11.18
CA THR A 165 7.43 31.95 -11.44
C THR A 165 7.90 33.10 -10.56
N LEU A 166 8.23 32.80 -9.31
CA LEU A 166 8.73 33.77 -8.35
C LEU A 166 10.15 34.22 -8.69
N ALA A 167 11.05 33.32 -9.10
CA ALA A 167 12.40 33.66 -9.53
C ALA A 167 12.42 34.57 -10.78
N LEU A 168 11.54 34.32 -11.73
CA LEU A 168 11.42 35.13 -12.95
C LEU A 168 10.77 36.49 -12.67
N PHE A 169 9.83 36.53 -11.70
CA PHE A 169 9.26 37.76 -11.19
C PHE A 169 10.35 38.66 -10.58
N PHE A 170 11.21 38.12 -9.72
CA PHE A 170 12.29 38.89 -9.08
C PHE A 170 13.44 39.28 -10.02
N THR A 171 13.65 38.55 -11.13
CA THR A 171 14.64 38.91 -12.16
C THR A 171 14.07 39.82 -13.25
N ASN A 172 12.78 40.18 -13.18
CA ASN A 172 12.07 40.94 -14.22
C ASN A 172 12.23 40.38 -15.64
N ASN A 173 12.47 39.07 -15.77
CA ASN A 173 12.73 38.41 -17.05
C ASN A 173 11.79 37.23 -17.25
N LEU A 174 10.49 37.54 -17.39
CA LEU A 174 9.39 36.58 -17.56
C LEU A 174 9.31 35.94 -18.96
N ASN A 175 10.39 36.00 -19.75
CA ASN A 175 10.40 35.40 -21.07
C ASN A 175 10.26 33.87 -20.97
N PHE A 176 9.45 33.29 -21.86
CA PHE A 176 9.21 31.86 -21.95
C PHE A 176 10.51 31.05 -22.12
N SER A 177 11.50 31.54 -22.87
CA SER A 177 12.79 30.85 -23.00
C SER A 177 13.56 30.80 -21.68
N THR A 178 13.46 31.86 -20.87
CA THR A 178 14.07 31.98 -19.55
C THR A 178 13.34 31.08 -18.56
N PHE A 179 11.99 31.06 -18.60
CA PHE A 179 11.16 30.15 -17.83
C PHE A 179 11.56 28.69 -18.06
N ILE A 180 11.69 28.27 -19.32
CA ILE A 180 12.09 26.90 -19.65
C ILE A 180 13.53 26.60 -19.22
N SER A 181 14.45 27.55 -19.34
CA SER A 181 15.86 27.35 -18.98
C SER A 181 16.07 27.18 -17.47
N TYR A 182 15.45 28.04 -16.65
CA TYR A 182 15.43 27.87 -15.19
C TYR A 182 14.65 26.62 -14.79
N GLY A 183 13.56 26.32 -15.49
CA GLY A 183 12.76 25.14 -15.24
C GLY A 183 13.52 23.85 -15.47
N ILE A 184 14.37 23.76 -16.48
CA ILE A 184 15.14 22.55 -16.76
C ILE A 184 16.32 22.39 -15.79
N ILE A 185 17.04 23.46 -15.46
CA ILE A 185 18.10 23.42 -14.43
C ILE A 185 17.51 22.98 -13.09
N PHE A 186 16.38 23.58 -12.73
CA PHE A 186 15.68 23.35 -11.48
C PHE A 186 15.02 21.96 -11.44
N TRP A 187 14.37 21.53 -12.53
CA TRP A 187 13.78 20.19 -12.67
C TRP A 187 14.87 19.12 -12.68
N GLY A 188 16.00 19.39 -13.33
CA GLY A 188 17.23 18.63 -13.21
C GLY A 188 17.57 18.47 -11.74
N LEU A 189 17.94 19.53 -11.04
CA LEU A 189 18.30 19.50 -9.62
C LEU A 189 17.27 18.79 -8.73
N LEU A 190 15.97 19.01 -8.93
CA LEU A 190 14.88 18.49 -8.10
C LEU A 190 14.60 17.00 -8.33
N VAL A 191 14.60 16.53 -9.59
CA VAL A 191 14.51 15.10 -9.92
C VAL A 191 15.74 14.33 -9.47
N ILE A 192 16.87 15.04 -9.48
CA ILE A 192 18.19 14.54 -9.13
C ILE A 192 18.30 14.37 -7.62
N THR A 193 17.81 15.32 -6.83
CA THR A 193 17.97 15.37 -5.36
C THR A 193 17.02 14.48 -4.55
N ASP A 194 16.74 13.27 -5.03
CA ASP A 194 15.66 12.38 -4.56
C ASP A 194 15.79 11.86 -3.10
N THR A 195 15.63 12.77 -2.15
CA THR A 195 15.18 12.54 -0.77
C THR A 195 14.07 13.54 -0.41
N VAL A 196 14.18 14.79 -0.87
CA VAL A 196 13.21 15.89 -0.68
C VAL A 196 11.85 15.60 -1.32
N THR A 197 11.85 15.01 -2.51
CA THR A 197 10.66 14.73 -3.31
C THR A 197 9.85 13.52 -2.86
N THR A 198 10.27 12.87 -1.78
CA THR A 198 9.53 11.78 -1.14
C THR A 198 8.67 12.26 0.03
N THR A 199 8.64 13.56 0.34
CA THR A 199 7.70 14.09 1.33
C THR A 199 6.27 13.89 0.81
N PRO A 200 5.42 13.09 1.49
CA PRO A 200 4.01 13.01 1.13
C PRO A 200 3.24 14.27 1.56
N VAL A 201 3.95 15.37 1.82
CA VAL A 201 3.48 16.60 2.44
C VAL A 201 3.39 17.69 1.36
N PRO A 202 2.18 18.14 0.99
CA PRO A 202 2.00 19.19 0.00
C PRO A 202 2.71 20.51 0.35
N SER A 203 2.71 20.91 1.62
CA SER A 203 3.32 22.16 2.08
C SER A 203 4.85 22.10 2.09
N ALA A 204 5.45 20.97 2.49
CA ALA A 204 6.90 20.80 2.42
C ALA A 204 7.33 20.85 0.96
N GLY A 205 6.78 20.01 0.08
CA GLY A 205 7.11 20.05 -1.35
C GLY A 205 6.94 21.45 -2.00
N PHE A 206 5.98 22.25 -1.54
CA PHE A 206 5.79 23.64 -1.96
C PHE A 206 6.89 24.58 -1.44
N PHE A 207 7.18 24.59 -0.13
CA PHE A 207 8.23 25.43 0.46
C PHE A 207 9.63 25.01 -0.02
N ASP A 208 9.87 23.70 -0.14
CA ASP A 208 11.07 23.11 -0.71
C ASP A 208 11.26 23.58 -2.15
N GLY A 209 10.22 23.49 -2.99
CA GLY A 209 10.26 23.97 -4.37
C GLY A 209 10.49 25.48 -4.49
N LEU A 210 9.88 26.28 -3.61
CA LEU A 210 10.10 27.73 -3.55
C LEU A 210 11.54 28.08 -3.19
N ILE A 211 12.08 27.51 -2.11
CA ILE A 211 13.41 27.82 -1.59
C ILE A 211 14.49 27.42 -2.58
N ILE A 212 14.42 26.19 -3.12
CA ILE A 212 15.37 25.74 -4.14
C ILE A 212 15.27 26.66 -5.38
N GLY A 213 14.06 27.14 -5.71
CA GLY A 213 13.79 27.93 -6.93
C GLY A 213 14.42 29.33 -6.89
N PHE A 214 14.64 29.85 -5.68
CA PHE A 214 15.36 31.10 -5.46
C PHE A 214 16.88 30.96 -5.55
N VAL A 215 17.45 29.77 -5.32
CA VAL A 215 18.90 29.64 -5.17
C VAL A 215 19.72 29.89 -6.45
N PRO A 216 19.23 29.56 -7.66
CA PRO A 216 19.90 29.93 -8.91
C PRO A 216 20.03 31.45 -9.14
N LEU A 217 19.29 32.28 -8.41
CA LEU A 217 19.31 33.74 -8.55
C LEU A 217 20.46 34.42 -7.81
N TYR A 218 21.15 33.70 -6.90
CA TYR A 218 22.14 34.27 -5.98
C TYR A 218 23.60 33.89 -6.33
N PHE A 219 24.02 34.12 -7.58
CA PHE A 219 25.44 34.28 -8.04
C PHE A 219 26.20 33.06 -8.56
N THR A 220 27.50 33.25 -8.88
CA THR A 220 28.70 32.37 -8.86
C THR A 220 29.43 32.55 -7.50
N ASN A 221 30.36 31.66 -7.06
CA ASN A 221 30.67 31.32 -5.61
C ASN A 221 29.52 30.66 -4.84
N SER A 222 28.36 30.69 -5.47
CA SER A 222 27.03 30.21 -5.12
C SER A 222 26.84 28.70 -5.15
N ILE A 223 27.73 27.94 -5.76
CA ILE A 223 27.62 26.49 -5.89
C ILE A 223 27.87 25.81 -4.54
N PHE A 224 28.89 26.31 -3.85
CA PHE A 224 29.21 25.91 -2.48
C PHE A 224 28.06 26.31 -1.53
N ALA A 225 27.51 27.53 -1.69
CA ALA A 225 26.34 27.98 -0.94
C ALA A 225 25.04 27.23 -1.30
N PHE A 226 24.88 26.79 -2.56
CA PHE A 226 23.76 25.98 -3.05
C PHE A 226 23.86 24.56 -2.53
N GLY A 227 25.03 23.92 -2.64
CA GLY A 227 25.30 22.61 -2.08
C GLY A 227 25.12 22.59 -0.56
N LEU A 228 25.63 23.60 0.15
CA LEU A 228 25.47 23.74 1.61
C LEU A 228 24.02 24.07 2.00
N GLY A 229 23.38 24.99 1.29
CA GLY A 229 21.98 25.37 1.51
C GLY A 229 21.03 24.20 1.28
N PHE A 230 21.25 23.41 0.23
CA PHE A 230 20.50 22.19 -0.05
C PHE A 230 20.73 21.12 1.03
N LEU A 231 21.96 21.02 1.54
CA LEU A 231 22.31 20.08 2.61
C LEU A 231 21.65 20.47 3.95
N VAL A 232 21.67 21.76 4.31
CA VAL A 232 20.96 22.33 5.46
C VAL A 232 19.45 22.18 5.31
N PHE A 233 18.94 22.41 4.10
CA PHE A 233 17.52 22.28 3.79
C PHE A 233 17.01 20.84 3.90
N ASN A 234 17.76 19.88 3.37
CA ASN A 234 17.48 18.45 3.54
C ASN A 234 17.51 18.04 5.00
N LEU A 235 18.45 18.59 5.77
CA LEU A 235 18.58 18.33 7.20
C LEU A 235 17.36 18.87 7.96
N LEU A 236 16.92 20.09 7.68
CA LEU A 236 15.73 20.69 8.28
C LEU A 236 14.45 19.94 7.87
N SER A 237 14.30 19.63 6.59
CA SER A 237 13.16 18.85 6.06
C SER A 237 13.08 17.45 6.67
N PHE A 238 14.23 16.81 6.90
CA PHE A 238 14.32 15.56 7.65
C PHE A 238 13.83 15.73 9.10
N ILE A 239 14.29 16.78 9.80
CA ILE A 239 13.87 17.08 11.19
C ILE A 239 12.37 17.35 11.27
N PHE A 240 11.82 18.17 10.37
CA PHE A 240 10.38 18.49 10.33
C PHE A 240 9.52 17.29 9.89
N GLY A 241 9.97 16.51 8.91
CA GLY A 241 9.27 15.33 8.39
C GLY A 241 9.16 14.19 9.42
N VAL A 242 10.17 14.02 10.27
CA VAL A 242 10.14 13.01 11.35
C VAL A 242 9.20 13.44 12.49
N ASN A 243 9.13 14.74 12.80
CA ASN A 243 8.52 15.23 14.03
C ASN A 243 7.16 15.93 13.90
N SER A 244 6.67 16.33 12.72
CA SER A 244 5.42 17.10 12.63
C SER A 244 4.15 16.26 12.91
N PRO A 245 3.38 16.55 13.98
CA PRO A 245 2.14 15.83 14.31
C PRO A 245 0.93 16.25 13.46
N ILE A 246 0.90 17.49 12.97
CA ILE A 246 -0.18 18.03 12.12
C ILE A 246 -0.14 17.40 10.72
N LEU A 247 1.07 17.27 10.15
CA LEU A 247 1.30 16.62 8.85
C LEU A 247 0.90 15.14 8.85
N LYS A 248 1.21 14.43 9.93
CA LYS A 248 0.79 13.03 10.13
C LYS A 248 -0.72 12.91 9.90
N LYS A 249 -1.53 13.78 10.52
CA LYS A 249 -3.01 13.73 10.41
C LYS A 249 -3.54 13.89 8.98
N ILE A 250 -2.92 14.74 8.15
CA ILE A 250 -3.32 14.97 6.75
C ILE A 250 -2.91 13.79 5.85
N ILE A 251 -1.68 13.28 6.02
CA ILE A 251 -1.12 12.16 5.23
C ILE A 251 -1.82 10.84 5.53
N PHE A 252 -2.13 10.58 6.82
CA PHE A 252 -2.86 9.38 7.26
C PHE A 252 -4.31 9.32 6.74
N SER A 253 -4.81 10.37 6.05
CA SER A 253 -6.14 10.38 5.43
C SER A 253 -6.18 9.79 4.01
N MET A 254 -5.03 9.59 3.34
CA MET A 254 -4.98 9.01 1.99
C MET A 254 -5.27 7.51 2.01
N LYS A 255 -6.44 7.13 1.48
CA LYS A 255 -6.93 5.75 1.44
C LYS A 255 -6.43 5.01 0.20
N ILE A 256 -6.14 3.70 0.32
CA ILE A 256 -5.69 2.88 -0.80
C ILE A 256 -6.87 2.60 -1.74
N LYS A 257 -6.79 3.07 -2.98
CA LYS A 257 -7.72 2.66 -4.05
C LYS A 257 -7.18 1.40 -4.71
N ILE A 258 -7.90 0.30 -4.61
CA ILE A 258 -7.56 -0.97 -5.28
C ILE A 258 -8.52 -1.19 -6.44
N LYS A 259 -7.99 -1.50 -7.62
CA LYS A 259 -8.80 -1.92 -8.78
C LYS A 259 -9.23 -3.38 -8.59
N PRO A 260 -10.48 -3.75 -8.94
CA PRO A 260 -10.90 -5.14 -8.94
C PRO A 260 -10.03 -5.95 -9.90
N ILE A 261 -9.69 -7.19 -9.52
CA ILE A 261 -8.91 -8.11 -10.37
C ILE A 261 -9.82 -8.87 -11.32
N ILE A 262 -11.04 -9.11 -10.87
CA ILE A 262 -11.99 -9.96 -11.54
C ILE A 262 -13.05 -9.05 -12.14
N ASP A 263 -13.35 -9.26 -13.42
CA ASP A 263 -14.54 -8.68 -14.00
C ASP A 263 -15.73 -9.39 -13.39
N PHE A 264 -16.71 -8.62 -12.91
CA PHE A 264 -18.02 -9.17 -12.59
C PHE A 264 -18.59 -9.69 -13.90
N ASN A 265 -18.36 -10.97 -14.21
CA ASN A 265 -19.09 -11.65 -15.26
C ASN A 265 -20.58 -11.40 -15.02
N LYS A 266 -21.33 -11.16 -16.08
CA LYS A 266 -22.79 -11.01 -15.97
C LYS A 266 -23.46 -12.28 -15.40
N ASP A 267 -22.77 -13.43 -15.47
CA ASP A 267 -23.26 -14.71 -14.99
C ASP A 267 -22.32 -15.28 -13.90
N ILE A 268 -22.45 -14.79 -12.66
CA ILE A 268 -21.82 -15.44 -11.50
C ILE A 268 -22.65 -16.69 -11.15
N LYS A 269 -22.06 -17.88 -11.32
CA LYS A 269 -22.73 -19.14 -10.95
C LYS A 269 -22.51 -19.47 -9.49
N LEU A 270 -23.56 -20.00 -8.85
CA LEU A 270 -23.43 -20.73 -7.60
C LEU A 270 -23.07 -22.18 -7.91
N ILE A 271 -21.99 -22.67 -7.31
CA ILE A 271 -21.64 -24.10 -7.31
C ILE A 271 -21.81 -24.57 -5.86
N ASP A 272 -22.85 -25.37 -5.61
CA ASP A 272 -23.08 -25.97 -4.29
C ASP A 272 -22.39 -27.33 -4.24
N LEU A 273 -21.32 -27.44 -3.44
CA LEU A 273 -20.61 -28.69 -3.18
C LEU A 273 -21.07 -29.35 -1.88
N THR A 274 -22.13 -28.81 -1.27
CA THR A 274 -22.76 -29.39 -0.09
C THR A 274 -23.93 -30.24 -0.56
N ASP A 275 -23.88 -31.57 -0.36
CA ASP A 275 -24.94 -32.52 -0.79
C ASP A 275 -26.30 -32.33 -0.07
N ASN A 276 -26.64 -31.10 0.35
CA ASN A 276 -27.82 -30.81 1.12
C ASN A 276 -29.05 -30.78 0.22
N LYS A 277 -30.04 -31.62 0.55
CA LYS A 277 -31.39 -31.53 -0.03
C LYS A 277 -32.07 -30.26 0.47
N LYS A 278 -32.96 -29.68 -0.36
CA LYS A 278 -33.88 -28.63 0.11
C LYS A 278 -34.80 -29.22 1.17
N GLU A 279 -34.84 -28.60 2.33
CA GLU A 279 -35.68 -28.99 3.47
C GLU A 279 -36.72 -27.90 3.73
N GLU A 280 -37.85 -28.30 4.31
CA GLU A 280 -38.88 -27.38 4.75
C GLU A 280 -38.47 -26.65 6.04
N SER A 281 -38.93 -25.41 6.20
CA SER A 281 -38.67 -24.61 7.40
C SER A 281 -39.29 -25.26 8.63
N ILE A 282 -38.49 -25.46 9.68
CA ILE A 282 -38.91 -26.12 10.92
C ILE A 282 -39.63 -25.12 11.84
N ASN A 283 -39.21 -23.85 11.84
CA ASN A 283 -39.76 -22.81 12.71
C ASN A 283 -40.49 -21.73 11.91
N ASN A 284 -41.82 -21.75 11.97
CA ASN A 284 -42.69 -20.74 11.35
C ASN A 284 -43.44 -19.86 12.38
N THR A 285 -43.16 -20.02 13.67
CA THR A 285 -43.78 -19.30 14.78
C THR A 285 -42.88 -18.16 15.29
N VAL A 286 -43.47 -17.24 16.05
CA VAL A 286 -42.73 -16.17 16.74
C VAL A 286 -41.95 -16.78 17.90
N LEU A 287 -40.62 -16.75 17.82
CA LEU A 287 -39.72 -17.27 18.85
C LEU A 287 -39.42 -16.21 19.91
N SER A 288 -39.19 -16.64 21.15
CA SER A 288 -38.70 -15.78 22.21
C SER A 288 -37.25 -15.37 21.97
N LYS A 289 -36.83 -14.29 22.63
CA LYS A 289 -35.43 -13.84 22.63
C LYS A 289 -34.49 -14.92 23.14
N GLU A 290 -34.81 -15.62 24.23
CA GLU A 290 -33.95 -16.69 24.74
C GLU A 290 -33.82 -17.85 23.75
N GLU A 291 -34.91 -18.22 23.07
CA GLU A 291 -34.91 -19.29 22.07
C GLU A 291 -34.01 -18.95 20.88
N ILE A 292 -34.10 -17.73 20.36
CA ILE A 292 -33.24 -17.25 19.26
C ILE A 292 -31.77 -17.31 19.68
N LEU A 293 -31.43 -16.79 20.86
CA LEU A 293 -30.05 -16.79 21.36
C LEU A 293 -29.52 -18.20 21.58
N ASN A 294 -30.36 -19.11 22.10
CA ASN A 294 -30.01 -20.50 22.31
C ASN A 294 -29.77 -21.22 20.97
N LEU A 295 -30.62 -21.01 19.95
CA LEU A 295 -30.42 -21.60 18.62
C LEU A 295 -29.14 -21.10 17.94
N ILE A 296 -28.78 -19.83 18.10
CA ILE A 296 -27.50 -19.29 17.60
C ILE A 296 -26.31 -19.94 18.31
N GLU A 297 -26.43 -20.21 19.61
CA GLU A 297 -25.39 -20.83 20.43
C GLU A 297 -25.22 -22.32 20.11
N THR A 298 -26.31 -23.10 20.10
CA THR A 298 -26.29 -24.55 19.86
C THR A 298 -25.89 -24.91 18.42
N ASN A 299 -26.17 -24.02 17.46
CA ASN A 299 -25.74 -24.19 16.06
C ASN A 299 -24.34 -23.63 15.78
N ASP A 300 -23.58 -23.23 16.79
CA ASP A 300 -22.18 -22.79 16.70
C ASP A 300 -21.93 -21.64 15.71
N ILE A 301 -22.86 -20.69 15.60
CA ILE A 301 -22.70 -19.58 14.64
C ILE A 301 -21.45 -18.74 14.99
N PHE A 302 -20.60 -18.54 13.98
CA PHE A 302 -19.38 -17.73 14.08
C PHE A 302 -19.36 -16.59 13.05
N GLY A 303 -18.39 -15.70 13.21
CA GLY A 303 -18.19 -14.53 12.36
C GLY A 303 -17.56 -14.90 11.02
N TYR A 304 -18.30 -14.71 9.93
CA TYR A 304 -17.88 -15.03 8.57
C TYR A 304 -17.00 -13.94 7.94
N GLY A 305 -16.81 -12.79 8.59
CA GLY A 305 -15.93 -11.72 8.09
C GLY A 305 -14.40 -12.00 8.13
N GLY A 306 -13.96 -13.23 8.41
CA GLY A 306 -12.56 -13.66 8.34
C GLY A 306 -11.83 -13.81 9.69
N ALA A 307 -12.46 -13.46 10.81
CA ALA A 307 -11.88 -13.63 12.16
C ALA A 307 -12.40 -14.88 12.91
N GLY A 308 -13.50 -15.50 12.46
CA GLY A 308 -14.04 -16.71 13.08
C GLY A 308 -14.55 -16.55 14.52
N PHE A 309 -14.78 -15.31 14.98
CA PHE A 309 -15.20 -15.02 16.36
C PHE A 309 -16.60 -15.56 16.67
N SER A 310 -16.86 -15.93 17.92
CA SER A 310 -18.19 -16.42 18.34
C SER A 310 -19.25 -15.32 18.21
N THR A 311 -20.27 -15.56 17.39
CA THR A 311 -21.32 -14.57 17.12
C THR A 311 -22.19 -14.35 18.36
N ILE A 312 -22.53 -15.43 19.08
CA ILE A 312 -23.33 -15.33 20.31
C ILE A 312 -22.62 -14.50 21.38
N LYS A 313 -21.31 -14.66 21.57
CA LYS A 313 -20.54 -13.84 22.52
C LYS A 313 -20.65 -12.35 22.17
N LYS A 314 -20.51 -12.01 20.88
CA LYS A 314 -20.63 -10.62 20.41
C LYS A 314 -22.01 -10.03 20.67
N ILE A 315 -23.07 -10.79 20.41
CA ILE A 315 -24.46 -10.39 20.66
C ILE A 315 -24.70 -10.19 22.17
N LYS A 316 -24.31 -11.17 23.01
CA LYS A 316 -24.45 -11.08 24.47
C LYS A 316 -23.67 -9.89 25.04
N THR A 317 -22.49 -9.57 24.53
CA THR A 317 -21.73 -8.37 24.94
C THR A 317 -22.49 -7.07 24.67
N VAL A 318 -23.07 -6.89 23.48
CA VAL A 318 -23.89 -5.69 23.18
C VAL A 318 -25.18 -5.68 23.99
N LEU A 319 -25.78 -6.86 24.21
CA LEU A 319 -26.99 -6.96 25.01
C LEU A 319 -26.76 -6.50 26.45
N ASN A 320 -25.66 -6.95 27.05
CA ASN A 320 -25.29 -6.67 28.44
C ASN A 320 -24.59 -5.30 28.63
N SER A 321 -24.23 -4.61 27.54
CA SER A 321 -23.62 -3.28 27.64
C SER A 321 -24.61 -2.29 28.25
N GLN A 322 -24.15 -1.47 29.20
CA GLN A 322 -24.93 -0.41 29.85
C GLN A 322 -25.16 0.82 28.95
N ILE A 323 -24.64 0.82 27.73
CA ILE A 323 -24.79 1.92 26.78
C ILE A 323 -26.24 1.96 26.27
N SER A 324 -26.85 3.15 26.36
CA SER A 324 -28.21 3.40 25.89
C SER A 324 -28.31 3.36 24.36
N ASP A 325 -27.34 3.98 23.68
CA ASP A 325 -27.34 4.11 22.23
C ASP A 325 -26.67 2.90 21.57
N LYS A 326 -27.49 1.95 21.12
CA LYS A 326 -27.02 0.73 20.47
C LYS A 326 -27.19 0.82 18.97
N TYR A 327 -26.17 0.38 18.23
CA TYR A 327 -26.15 0.42 16.77
C TYR A 327 -25.87 -0.95 16.19
N PHE A 328 -26.57 -1.30 15.11
CA PHE A 328 -26.32 -2.53 14.37
C PHE A 328 -25.83 -2.23 12.95
N ILE A 329 -24.66 -2.72 12.58
CA ILE A 329 -24.05 -2.52 11.27
C ILE A 329 -23.85 -3.88 10.59
N ILE A 330 -24.53 -4.08 9.47
CA ILE A 330 -24.33 -5.20 8.58
C ILE A 330 -23.24 -4.82 7.57
N ASN A 331 -22.12 -5.54 7.60
CA ASN A 331 -20.98 -5.30 6.73
C ASN A 331 -21.13 -6.12 5.43
N GLY A 332 -21.59 -5.45 4.37
CA GLY A 332 -21.67 -5.95 2.99
C GLY A 332 -20.76 -5.17 2.03
N VAL A 333 -19.69 -4.55 2.53
CA VAL A 333 -18.82 -3.68 1.72
C VAL A 333 -17.95 -4.47 0.74
N GLU A 334 -17.53 -5.68 1.13
CA GLU A 334 -16.67 -6.59 0.36
C GLU A 334 -15.54 -5.84 -0.39
N CYS A 335 -14.60 -5.27 0.38
CA CYS A 335 -13.58 -4.35 -0.17
C CYS A 335 -12.33 -5.03 -0.77
N ASP A 336 -12.13 -6.33 -0.53
CA ASP A 336 -11.01 -7.08 -1.10
C ASP A 336 -11.26 -7.30 -2.60
N PRO A 337 -10.29 -7.00 -3.47
CA PRO A 337 -10.50 -6.93 -4.92
C PRO A 337 -10.79 -8.26 -5.62
N GLY A 338 -10.67 -9.40 -4.92
CA GLY A 338 -11.00 -10.71 -5.45
C GLY A 338 -12.22 -11.39 -4.83
N LEU A 339 -12.94 -10.72 -3.93
CA LEU A 339 -14.14 -11.28 -3.30
C LEU A 339 -15.41 -10.79 -4.01
N ILE A 340 -16.38 -11.69 -4.16
CA ILE A 340 -17.69 -11.41 -4.76
C ILE A 340 -18.88 -12.08 -4.05
N HIS A 341 -18.62 -12.91 -3.03
CA HIS A 341 -19.63 -13.78 -2.44
C HIS A 341 -20.58 -13.04 -1.52
N ASP A 342 -20.12 -12.03 -0.77
CA ASP A 342 -20.99 -11.20 0.07
C ASP A 342 -21.95 -10.38 -0.80
N LYS A 343 -21.44 -9.78 -1.89
CA LYS A 343 -22.28 -9.08 -2.85
C LYS A 343 -23.29 -10.03 -3.50
N TRP A 344 -22.86 -11.22 -3.89
CA TRP A 344 -23.74 -12.22 -4.48
C TRP A 344 -24.84 -12.67 -3.51
N LEU A 345 -24.53 -12.86 -2.22
CA LEU A 345 -25.52 -13.18 -1.18
C LEU A 345 -26.56 -12.05 -1.04
N LEU A 346 -26.13 -10.79 -1.02
CA LEU A 346 -27.05 -9.64 -0.93
C LEU A 346 -28.03 -9.58 -2.11
N GLN A 347 -27.58 -9.98 -3.31
CA GLN A 347 -28.40 -9.96 -4.53
C GLN A 347 -29.34 -11.16 -4.64
N ASN A 348 -28.91 -12.34 -4.20
CA ASN A 348 -29.67 -13.58 -4.40
C ASN A 348 -30.52 -13.98 -3.19
N PHE A 349 -30.18 -13.54 -1.97
CA PHE A 349 -30.90 -13.86 -0.74
C PHE A 349 -31.29 -12.64 0.12
N PRO A 350 -31.85 -11.56 -0.47
CA PRO A 350 -32.18 -10.34 0.29
C PRO A 350 -33.27 -10.59 1.35
N GLN A 351 -34.21 -11.49 1.09
CA GLN A 351 -35.32 -11.79 2.00
C GLN A 351 -34.84 -12.57 3.24
N GLU A 352 -33.99 -13.57 3.03
CA GLU A 352 -33.37 -14.38 4.08
C GLU A 352 -32.47 -13.52 4.96
N ILE A 353 -31.65 -12.65 4.35
CA ILE A 353 -30.83 -11.69 5.07
C ILE A 353 -31.71 -10.75 5.89
N THR A 354 -32.81 -10.25 5.34
CA THR A 354 -33.77 -9.40 6.06
C THR A 354 -34.39 -10.12 7.26
N LYS A 355 -34.77 -11.39 7.11
CA LYS A 355 -35.26 -12.22 8.23
C LYS A 355 -34.19 -12.40 9.30
N GLY A 356 -32.93 -12.65 8.91
CA GLY A 356 -31.79 -12.73 9.83
C GLY A 356 -31.55 -11.44 10.60
N ILE A 357 -31.68 -10.27 9.95
CA ILE A 357 -31.60 -8.96 10.61
C ILE A 357 -32.72 -8.82 11.65
N LYS A 358 -33.96 -9.19 11.28
CA LYS A 358 -35.13 -9.09 12.17
C LYS A 358 -34.97 -9.91 13.45
N LEU A 359 -34.44 -11.13 13.35
CA LEU A 359 -34.14 -11.99 14.51
C LEU A 359 -33.20 -11.30 15.51
N ILE A 360 -32.22 -10.53 15.02
CA ILE A 360 -31.27 -9.82 15.88
C ILE A 360 -31.89 -8.57 16.50
N THR A 361 -32.70 -7.83 15.75
CA THR A 361 -33.45 -6.67 16.26
C THR A 361 -34.55 -7.05 17.25
N GLN A 362 -35.05 -8.29 17.22
CA GLN A 362 -35.96 -8.83 18.25
C GLN A 362 -35.22 -9.08 19.58
N CYS A 363 -33.93 -9.42 19.52
CA CYS A 363 -33.13 -9.72 20.72
C CYS A 363 -32.58 -8.46 21.40
N ILE A 364 -32.25 -7.43 20.61
CA ILE A 364 -31.62 -6.19 21.10
C ILE A 364 -32.34 -5.00 20.46
N ASN A 365 -32.77 -4.04 21.29
CA ASN A 365 -33.30 -2.77 20.82
C ASN A 365 -32.15 -1.89 20.32
N PHE A 366 -32.12 -1.60 19.02
CA PHE A 366 -31.12 -0.73 18.39
C PHE A 366 -31.75 0.60 18.01
N ASN A 367 -31.02 1.69 18.21
CA ASN A 367 -31.43 3.02 17.73
C ASN A 367 -31.45 3.06 16.20
N ASP A 368 -30.45 2.45 15.58
CA ASP A 368 -30.30 2.40 14.13
C ASP A 368 -29.69 1.09 13.65
N VAL A 369 -30.20 0.63 12.51
CA VAL A 369 -29.69 -0.54 11.78
C VAL A 369 -29.21 -0.10 10.40
N PHE A 370 -27.92 -0.33 10.12
CA PHE A 370 -27.27 0.06 8.89
C PHE A 370 -26.85 -1.15 8.06
N LEU A 371 -27.13 -1.11 6.76
CA LEU A 371 -26.49 -2.00 5.79
C LEU A 371 -25.42 -1.23 5.03
N ALA A 372 -24.16 -1.57 5.28
CA ALA A 372 -23.03 -0.91 4.65
C ALA A 372 -22.62 -1.64 3.37
N VAL A 373 -22.69 -0.95 2.23
CA VAL A 373 -22.40 -1.52 0.90
C VAL A 373 -21.53 -0.58 0.08
N LYS A 374 -20.81 -1.12 -0.90
CA LYS A 374 -20.00 -0.32 -1.84
C LYS A 374 -20.86 0.40 -2.88
N GLU A 375 -21.92 -0.24 -3.36
CA GLU A 375 -22.86 0.28 -4.35
C GLU A 375 -24.28 -0.18 -4.01
N THR A 376 -25.28 0.64 -4.35
CA THR A 376 -26.68 0.46 -3.96
C THR A 376 -27.60 0.15 -5.12
N LYS A 377 -27.09 0.19 -6.37
CA LYS A 377 -27.89 -0.26 -7.52
C LYS A 377 -28.21 -1.73 -7.29
N ASP A 378 -29.49 -2.07 -7.38
CA ASP A 378 -30.02 -3.45 -7.41
C ASP A 378 -30.28 -4.13 -6.05
N LEU A 379 -30.40 -3.38 -4.94
CA LEU A 379 -30.75 -3.96 -3.63
C LEU A 379 -32.12 -3.47 -3.13
N ASP A 380 -33.09 -4.38 -3.07
CA ASP A 380 -34.43 -4.15 -2.52
C ASP A 380 -34.50 -4.71 -1.07
N PHE A 381 -34.33 -3.82 -0.09
CA PHE A 381 -34.43 -4.13 1.34
C PHE A 381 -35.56 -3.33 1.98
N SER A 382 -36.13 -3.84 3.08
CA SER A 382 -37.21 -3.19 3.83
C SER A 382 -36.88 -1.77 4.27
N SER A 383 -37.90 -0.91 4.40
CA SER A 383 -37.81 0.52 4.76
C SER A 383 -37.06 0.83 6.06
N ASP A 384 -37.06 -0.10 7.02
CA ASP A 384 -36.49 0.11 8.35
C ASP A 384 -34.95 -0.02 8.38
N LEU A 385 -34.33 -0.43 7.26
CA LEU A 385 -32.90 -0.63 7.11
C LEU A 385 -32.23 0.57 6.43
N LYS A 386 -31.31 1.25 7.12
CA LYS A 386 -30.56 2.37 6.56
C LYS A 386 -29.41 1.89 5.70
N ILE A 387 -29.55 1.94 4.37
CA ILE A 387 -28.47 1.58 3.45
C ILE A 387 -27.43 2.71 3.42
N TYR A 388 -26.18 2.40 3.77
CA TYR A 388 -25.08 3.36 3.80
C TYR A 388 -24.02 3.01 2.75
N LYS A 389 -23.78 3.94 1.83
CA LYS A 389 -22.78 3.76 0.76
C LYS A 389 -21.37 4.09 1.27
N ILE A 390 -20.48 3.10 1.23
CA ILE A 390 -19.09 3.22 1.64
C ILE A 390 -18.21 3.54 0.41
N PRO A 391 -17.31 4.53 0.50
CA PRO A 391 -16.38 4.85 -0.59
C PRO A 391 -15.50 3.64 -0.96
N ASN A 392 -15.14 3.54 -2.24
CA ASN A 392 -14.31 2.45 -2.74
C ASN A 392 -12.82 2.62 -2.35
N PHE A 393 -12.42 2.03 -1.23
CA PHE A 393 -11.04 1.94 -0.79
C PHE A 393 -10.80 0.69 0.07
N TYR A 394 -9.53 0.37 0.31
CA TYR A 394 -9.13 -0.75 1.15
C TYR A 394 -8.31 -0.29 2.37
N PRO A 395 -8.52 -0.85 3.58
CA PRO A 395 -9.58 -1.79 3.95
C PRO A 395 -10.83 -1.06 4.46
N ALA A 396 -11.82 -0.78 3.60
CA ALA A 396 -13.05 -0.10 4.01
C ALA A 396 -13.97 -0.96 4.90
N GLY A 397 -13.94 -2.29 4.72
CA GLY A 397 -14.75 -3.23 5.50
C GLY A 397 -14.15 -3.62 6.85
N ALA A 398 -13.00 -3.07 7.25
CA ALA A 398 -12.46 -3.32 8.58
C ALA A 398 -13.36 -2.68 9.65
N GLU A 399 -13.72 -3.44 10.68
CA GLU A 399 -14.78 -3.10 11.63
C GLU A 399 -14.73 -1.66 12.17
N LYS A 400 -13.58 -1.24 12.71
CA LYS A 400 -13.40 0.11 13.28
C LYS A 400 -13.38 1.21 12.21
N ILE A 401 -12.89 0.90 11.01
CA ILE A 401 -12.93 1.83 9.88
C ILE A 401 -14.38 2.00 9.43
N LEU A 402 -15.15 0.91 9.36
CA LEU A 402 -16.55 0.94 8.97
C LEU A 402 -17.39 1.79 9.93
N ILE A 403 -17.23 1.56 11.24
CA ILE A 403 -17.88 2.34 12.30
C ILE A 403 -17.58 3.83 12.14
N ASN A 404 -16.31 4.21 11.94
CA ASN A 404 -15.94 5.61 11.77
C ASN A 404 -16.55 6.22 10.48
N ASN A 405 -16.67 5.47 9.39
CA ASN A 405 -17.28 6.00 8.16
C ASN A 405 -18.78 6.28 8.33
N ILE A 406 -19.50 5.43 9.09
CA ILE A 406 -20.96 5.49 9.28
C ILE A 406 -21.32 6.41 10.44
N LEU A 407 -20.82 6.13 11.65
CA LEU A 407 -21.20 6.81 12.88
C LEU A 407 -20.30 8.00 13.23
N LYS A 408 -19.22 8.24 12.47
CA LYS A 408 -18.17 9.24 12.79
C LYS A 408 -17.54 9.07 14.18
N LYS A 409 -17.61 7.85 14.74
CA LYS A 409 -16.99 7.48 16.02
C LYS A 409 -15.65 6.78 15.77
N ASP A 410 -14.58 7.29 16.39
CA ASP A 410 -13.26 6.65 16.37
C ASP A 410 -13.11 5.75 17.62
N ILE A 411 -13.08 4.43 17.41
CA ILE A 411 -12.98 3.45 18.51
C ILE A 411 -11.51 3.05 18.70
N PRO A 412 -10.94 3.21 19.90
CA PRO A 412 -9.58 2.76 20.22
C PRO A 412 -9.34 1.31 19.85
N GLN A 413 -8.12 0.97 19.42
CA GLN A 413 -7.80 -0.38 18.91
C GLN A 413 -7.87 -1.49 19.96
N ASP A 414 -7.67 -1.15 21.23
CA ASP A 414 -7.75 -2.00 22.41
C ASP A 414 -9.17 -2.23 22.93
N LYS A 415 -10.14 -1.39 22.53
CA LYS A 415 -11.54 -1.57 22.91
C LYS A 415 -12.28 -2.56 22.01
N ILE A 416 -13.21 -3.30 22.58
CA ILE A 416 -14.13 -4.17 21.85
C ILE A 416 -15.34 -3.33 21.43
N THR A 417 -15.64 -3.32 20.14
CA THR A 417 -16.76 -2.54 19.56
C THR A 417 -18.12 -2.91 20.16
N ALA A 418 -18.30 -4.19 20.50
CA ALA A 418 -19.50 -4.70 21.15
C ALA A 418 -19.71 -4.12 22.56
N GLU A 419 -18.64 -3.83 23.31
CA GLU A 419 -18.74 -3.18 24.63
C GLU A 419 -19.18 -1.72 24.51
N GLU A 420 -18.92 -1.10 23.35
CA GLU A 420 -19.34 0.26 22.99
C GLU A 420 -20.76 0.29 22.39
N GLY A 421 -21.56 -0.76 22.59
CA GLY A 421 -22.95 -0.85 22.13
C GLY A 421 -23.11 -1.03 20.62
N ILE A 422 -22.03 -1.30 19.88
CA ILE A 422 -22.04 -1.37 18.41
C ILE A 422 -21.83 -2.81 17.97
N LEU A 423 -22.89 -3.42 17.41
CA LEU A 423 -22.84 -4.75 16.81
C LEU A 423 -22.45 -4.63 15.33
N VAL A 424 -21.33 -5.21 14.93
CA VAL A 424 -20.97 -5.33 13.51
C VAL A 424 -20.95 -6.79 13.10
N LEU A 425 -21.79 -7.20 12.15
CA LEU A 425 -21.83 -8.57 11.62
C LEU A 425 -21.68 -8.55 10.10
N ASN A 426 -20.96 -9.53 9.56
CA ASN A 426 -20.85 -9.71 8.11
C ASN A 426 -22.17 -10.27 7.55
N VAL A 427 -22.49 -9.95 6.29
CA VAL A 427 -23.70 -10.42 5.58
C VAL A 427 -23.90 -11.93 5.70
N GLN A 428 -22.85 -12.71 5.49
CA GLN A 428 -22.95 -14.17 5.56
C GLN A 428 -23.23 -14.66 6.99
N THR A 429 -22.73 -13.97 8.03
CA THR A 429 -23.13 -14.29 9.41
C THR A 429 -24.62 -14.11 9.64
N ILE A 430 -25.22 -13.07 9.05
CA ILE A 430 -26.68 -12.85 9.13
C ILE A 430 -27.44 -13.97 8.42
N TYR A 431 -27.01 -14.34 7.22
CA TYR A 431 -27.61 -15.46 6.47
C TYR A 431 -27.54 -16.77 7.28
N GLN A 432 -26.43 -17.03 7.96
CA GLN A 432 -26.29 -18.23 8.79
C GLN A 432 -27.14 -18.19 10.08
N ILE A 433 -27.40 -17.01 10.65
CA ILE A 433 -28.35 -16.86 11.75
C ILE A 433 -29.76 -17.23 11.28
N TYR A 434 -30.14 -16.78 10.08
CA TYR A 434 -31.40 -17.19 9.45
C TYR A 434 -31.47 -18.72 9.29
N GLU A 435 -30.42 -19.37 8.76
CA GLU A 435 -30.42 -20.83 8.59
C GLU A 435 -30.49 -21.58 9.94
N ALA A 436 -29.76 -21.12 10.95
CA ALA A 436 -29.79 -21.73 12.28
C ALA A 436 -31.16 -21.62 12.94
N VAL A 437 -31.85 -20.48 12.80
CA VAL A 437 -33.11 -20.27 13.51
C VAL A 437 -34.29 -20.90 12.78
N TYR A 438 -34.36 -20.79 11.45
CA TYR A 438 -35.50 -21.30 10.68
C TYR A 438 -35.40 -22.80 10.36
N PHE A 439 -34.18 -23.34 10.26
CA PHE A 439 -33.94 -24.73 9.87
C PHE A 439 -33.12 -25.54 10.88
N ASN A 440 -32.78 -24.95 12.04
CA ASN A 440 -31.92 -25.60 13.05
C ASN A 440 -30.60 -26.14 12.47
N ARG A 441 -29.99 -25.36 11.58
CA ARG A 441 -28.76 -25.74 10.87
C ARG A 441 -27.51 -25.23 11.56
N ARG A 442 -26.58 -26.16 11.81
CA ARG A 442 -25.24 -25.84 12.32
C ARG A 442 -24.45 -25.04 11.29
N ALA A 443 -23.63 -24.09 11.76
CA ALA A 443 -22.67 -23.36 10.92
C ALA A 443 -21.48 -24.24 10.50
N ASN A 444 -21.71 -25.22 9.62
CA ASN A 444 -20.66 -26.08 9.06
C ASN A 444 -20.41 -25.84 7.57
N THR A 445 -21.15 -24.90 6.94
CA THR A 445 -20.99 -24.53 5.54
C THR A 445 -20.57 -23.07 5.40
N ARG A 446 -20.03 -22.74 4.23
CA ARG A 446 -19.60 -21.39 3.88
C ARG A 446 -19.71 -21.16 2.37
N TYR A 447 -20.20 -19.99 1.97
CA TYR A 447 -19.98 -19.46 0.63
C TYR A 447 -18.64 -18.73 0.60
N LEU A 448 -17.80 -19.07 -0.37
CA LEU A 448 -16.53 -18.42 -0.63
C LEU A 448 -16.41 -18.08 -2.11
N THR A 449 -15.46 -17.22 -2.45
CA THR A 449 -15.15 -16.91 -3.85
C THR A 449 -14.05 -17.85 -4.34
N VAL A 450 -14.30 -18.55 -5.45
CA VAL A 450 -13.26 -19.27 -6.20
C VAL A 450 -13.01 -18.55 -7.50
N CYS A 451 -11.76 -18.20 -7.80
CA CYS A 451 -11.43 -17.46 -9.01
C CYS A 451 -10.25 -18.04 -9.76
N ASN A 452 -10.26 -17.88 -11.07
CA ASN A 452 -9.11 -18.06 -11.92
C ASN A 452 -8.62 -16.68 -12.37
N ILE A 453 -7.53 -16.20 -11.76
CA ILE A 453 -6.99 -14.85 -11.99
C ILE A 453 -6.55 -14.68 -13.45
N LYS A 454 -5.98 -15.73 -14.06
CA LYS A 454 -5.50 -15.69 -15.44
C LYS A 454 -6.65 -15.57 -16.44
N GLN A 455 -7.75 -16.28 -16.19
CA GLN A 455 -8.94 -16.24 -17.03
C GLN A 455 -9.88 -15.08 -16.68
N LYS A 456 -9.61 -14.33 -15.60
CA LYS A 456 -10.49 -13.30 -15.03
C LYS A 456 -11.92 -13.80 -14.77
N LYS A 457 -12.05 -15.05 -14.33
CA LYS A 457 -13.34 -15.66 -13.97
C LYS A 457 -13.44 -15.89 -12.48
N SER A 458 -14.65 -15.76 -11.95
CA SER A 458 -14.97 -16.09 -10.56
C SER A 458 -16.35 -16.68 -10.43
N ASP A 459 -16.46 -17.62 -9.51
CA ASP A 459 -17.70 -18.26 -9.12
C ASP A 459 -17.86 -18.18 -7.60
N VAL A 460 -19.10 -18.24 -7.15
CA VAL A 460 -19.42 -18.36 -5.72
C VAL A 460 -19.65 -19.84 -5.44
N VAL A 461 -18.97 -20.36 -4.43
CA VAL A 461 -19.01 -21.79 -4.12
C VAL A 461 -19.38 -22.00 -2.68
N LYS A 462 -20.39 -22.84 -2.45
CA LYS A 462 -20.80 -23.28 -1.12
C LYS A 462 -20.07 -24.58 -0.80
N VAL A 463 -19.34 -24.60 0.31
CA VAL A 463 -18.47 -25.70 0.75
C VAL A 463 -18.70 -26.02 2.22
N LYS A 464 -18.24 -27.19 2.69
CA LYS A 464 -18.22 -27.56 4.11
C LYS A 464 -16.87 -27.17 4.74
N LEU A 465 -16.90 -26.89 6.04
CA LEU A 465 -15.68 -26.76 6.82
C LEU A 465 -14.94 -28.11 6.85
N GLY A 466 -13.63 -28.08 6.63
CA GLY A 466 -12.81 -29.28 6.52
C GLY A 466 -12.68 -29.85 5.10
N ASP A 467 -13.38 -29.29 4.11
CA ASP A 467 -13.18 -29.71 2.71
C ASP A 467 -11.76 -29.37 2.24
N ASN A 468 -11.17 -30.23 1.41
CA ASN A 468 -9.83 -29.99 0.88
C ASN A 468 -9.84 -28.88 -0.18
N ILE A 469 -9.02 -27.85 0.01
CA ILE A 469 -9.01 -26.66 -0.85
C ILE A 469 -8.56 -26.99 -2.27
N ARG A 470 -7.57 -27.88 -2.43
CA ARG A 470 -7.05 -28.28 -3.75
C ARG A 470 -8.12 -29.05 -4.53
N ASN A 471 -8.87 -29.93 -3.87
CA ASN A 471 -9.96 -30.67 -4.51
C ASN A 471 -11.06 -29.74 -5.01
N ILE A 472 -11.50 -28.79 -4.17
CA ILE A 472 -12.48 -27.77 -4.56
C ILE A 472 -12.00 -27.00 -5.79
N ALA A 473 -10.77 -26.48 -5.76
CA ALA A 473 -10.20 -25.72 -6.85
C ALA A 473 -10.14 -26.52 -8.17
N ASN A 474 -9.69 -27.77 -8.10
CA ASN A 474 -9.58 -28.65 -9.28
C ASN A 474 -10.94 -29.08 -9.84
N GLN A 475 -11.97 -29.21 -8.99
CA GLN A 475 -13.32 -29.53 -9.44
C GLN A 475 -13.96 -28.39 -10.24
N ILE A 476 -13.68 -27.14 -9.86
CA ILE A 476 -14.25 -25.95 -10.52
C ILE A 476 -13.41 -25.54 -11.73
N TYR A 477 -12.08 -25.55 -11.57
CA TYR A 477 -11.11 -25.19 -12.60
C TYR A 477 -10.08 -26.32 -12.73
N PRO A 478 -10.29 -27.28 -13.65
CA PRO A 478 -9.37 -28.40 -13.85
C PRO A 478 -7.95 -27.96 -14.26
N ASN A 479 -6.95 -28.79 -13.96
CA ASN A 479 -5.52 -28.58 -14.28
C ASN A 479 -4.89 -27.35 -13.60
N SER A 480 -5.24 -27.11 -12.34
CA SER A 480 -4.78 -25.95 -11.57
C SER A 480 -3.45 -26.22 -10.84
N ASN A 481 -2.35 -25.70 -11.38
CA ASN A 481 -1.00 -25.97 -10.84
C ASN A 481 -0.63 -25.09 -9.63
N SER A 482 -1.12 -23.84 -9.59
CA SER A 482 -0.79 -22.89 -8.52
C SER A 482 -2.07 -22.36 -7.90
N ILE A 483 -2.32 -22.79 -6.66
CA ILE A 483 -3.54 -22.52 -5.93
C ILE A 483 -3.18 -21.75 -4.66
N PHE A 484 -4.00 -20.75 -4.37
CA PHE A 484 -3.87 -19.88 -3.21
C PHE A 484 -5.17 -19.84 -2.43
N THR A 485 -5.07 -19.63 -1.12
CA THR A 485 -6.22 -19.55 -0.22
C THR A 485 -6.04 -18.44 0.79
N GLY A 486 -7.13 -17.93 1.37
CA GLY A 486 -7.10 -17.01 2.51
C GLY A 486 -8.39 -16.24 2.70
N GLY A 487 -8.32 -15.13 3.42
CA GLY A 487 -9.45 -14.22 3.61
C GLY A 487 -9.79 -13.36 2.39
N GLY A 488 -8.98 -13.40 1.34
CA GLY A 488 -9.06 -12.56 0.16
C GLY A 488 -7.70 -12.48 -0.55
N VAL A 489 -7.64 -11.75 -1.66
CA VAL A 489 -6.41 -11.57 -2.45
C VAL A 489 -5.34 -10.87 -1.61
N MET A 490 -5.72 -9.95 -0.72
CA MET A 490 -4.75 -9.21 0.09
C MET A 490 -4.15 -10.06 1.22
N GLN A 491 -4.77 -11.21 1.52
CA GLN A 491 -4.47 -12.07 2.67
C GLN A 491 -4.24 -13.53 2.27
N SER A 492 -3.86 -13.75 1.02
CA SER A 492 -3.67 -15.07 0.46
C SER A 492 -2.35 -15.72 0.87
N GLN A 493 -2.31 -17.04 0.81
CA GLN A 493 -1.12 -17.87 0.95
C GLN A 493 -1.18 -19.04 -0.02
N VAL A 494 -0.03 -19.63 -0.32
CA VAL A 494 0.06 -20.83 -1.17
C VAL A 494 -0.68 -21.99 -0.48
N VAL A 495 -1.43 -22.75 -1.25
CA VAL A 495 -2.11 -23.98 -0.79
C VAL A 495 -1.11 -25.13 -0.73
N GLU A 496 -1.05 -25.76 0.43
CA GLU A 496 -0.38 -27.04 0.67
C GLU A 496 -1.43 -28.17 0.62
N ASP A 497 -1.02 -29.43 0.46
CA ASP A 497 -1.98 -30.54 0.32
C ASP A 497 -2.81 -30.78 1.59
N SER A 498 -2.28 -30.35 2.74
CA SER A 498 -2.94 -30.33 4.05
C SER A 498 -3.79 -29.08 4.31
N SER A 499 -4.04 -28.24 3.30
CA SER A 499 -4.86 -27.04 3.44
C SER A 499 -6.34 -27.37 3.27
N PHE A 500 -7.12 -27.15 4.34
CA PHE A 500 -8.56 -27.39 4.37
C PHE A 500 -9.34 -26.09 4.56
N VAL A 501 -10.63 -26.10 4.23
CA VAL A 501 -11.52 -24.97 4.45
C VAL A 501 -11.69 -24.73 5.95
N GLU A 502 -11.19 -23.59 6.41
CA GLU A 502 -11.33 -23.11 7.79
C GLU A 502 -12.41 -22.02 7.91
N LYS A 503 -12.75 -21.66 9.16
CA LYS A 503 -13.69 -20.55 9.47
C LYS A 503 -13.28 -19.20 8.85
N THR A 504 -11.99 -19.03 8.56
CA THR A 504 -11.36 -17.81 8.01
C THR A 504 -11.15 -17.87 6.48
N THR A 505 -11.50 -18.99 5.83
CA THR A 505 -11.30 -19.21 4.40
C THR A 505 -12.43 -18.57 3.59
N ASN A 506 -12.14 -17.46 2.91
CA ASN A 506 -13.14 -16.72 2.12
C ASN A 506 -12.83 -16.74 0.62
N PHE A 507 -11.64 -17.19 0.25
CA PHE A 507 -11.09 -17.03 -1.08
C PHE A 507 -10.22 -18.20 -1.47
N ILE A 508 -10.42 -18.70 -2.69
CA ILE A 508 -9.54 -19.64 -3.38
C ILE A 508 -9.21 -19.04 -4.74
N ALA A 509 -7.92 -19.00 -5.10
CA ALA A 509 -7.46 -18.50 -6.38
C ALA A 509 -6.58 -19.49 -7.10
N ILE A 510 -6.83 -19.65 -8.39
CA ILE A 510 -5.91 -20.24 -9.34
C ILE A 510 -5.20 -19.08 -10.04
N ALA A 511 -3.90 -19.00 -9.81
CA ALA A 511 -3.10 -17.88 -10.26
C ALA A 511 -1.65 -18.32 -10.44
N ASP A 512 -0.91 -17.64 -11.32
CA ASP A 512 0.54 -17.80 -11.33
C ASP A 512 1.12 -17.22 -10.04
N PHE A 513 2.23 -17.79 -9.56
CA PHE A 513 2.93 -17.22 -8.42
C PHE A 513 3.29 -15.76 -8.73
N PRO A 514 2.97 -14.81 -7.84
CA PRO A 514 3.16 -13.41 -8.17
C PRO A 514 4.64 -13.15 -8.43
N ASN A 515 4.94 -12.64 -9.62
CA ASN A 515 6.30 -12.28 -9.97
C ASN A 515 6.67 -10.96 -9.26
N TYR A 516 7.34 -11.07 -8.13
CA TYR A 516 7.90 -9.93 -7.41
C TYR A 516 9.36 -10.19 -7.02
N LYS A 517 10.21 -9.19 -7.23
CA LYS A 517 11.58 -9.19 -6.76
C LYS A 517 11.63 -8.45 -5.43
N GLU A 518 11.81 -9.19 -4.34
CA GLU A 518 12.01 -8.58 -3.04
C GLU A 518 13.41 -7.94 -2.96
N SER A 519 13.45 -6.63 -2.75
CA SER A 519 14.69 -5.93 -2.44
C SER A 519 15.17 -6.31 -1.04
N PRO A 520 16.47 -6.61 -0.85
CA PRO A 520 17.03 -6.74 0.50
C PRO A 520 16.94 -5.42 1.28
N LEU A 521 16.81 -4.29 0.59
CA LEU A 521 16.78 -2.95 1.18
C LEU A 521 15.39 -2.34 1.19
N CYS A 522 14.97 -1.88 2.36
CA CYS A 522 13.85 -0.94 2.53
C CYS A 522 14.25 0.46 2.03
N SER A 523 13.35 1.09 1.26
CA SER A 523 13.55 2.42 0.66
C SER A 523 13.15 3.59 1.57
N ARG A 524 12.79 3.32 2.83
CA ARG A 524 12.41 4.32 3.85
C ARG A 524 11.31 5.33 3.46
N CYS A 525 10.51 5.03 2.43
CA CYS A 525 9.39 5.87 1.97
C CYS A 525 8.24 6.05 2.97
N SER A 526 8.22 5.30 4.09
CA SER A 526 7.19 5.33 5.13
C SER A 526 5.74 5.01 4.69
N LEU A 527 5.50 4.67 3.41
CA LEU A 527 4.18 4.29 2.89
C LEU A 527 3.52 3.16 3.70
N CYS A 528 4.30 2.20 4.18
CA CYS A 528 3.79 1.07 4.97
C CYS A 528 3.30 1.47 6.36
N VAL A 529 3.83 2.56 6.92
CA VAL A 529 3.38 3.16 8.18
C VAL A 529 2.15 4.01 7.90
N VAL A 530 2.22 4.87 6.88
CA VAL A 530 1.15 5.79 6.46
C VAL A 530 -0.15 5.04 6.14
N HIS A 531 -0.07 3.98 5.35
CA HIS A 531 -1.26 3.22 4.96
C HIS A 531 -1.60 2.08 5.93
N CYS A 532 -0.93 1.98 7.08
CA CYS A 532 -1.33 1.02 8.09
C CYS A 532 -2.62 1.51 8.77
N PRO A 533 -3.73 0.76 8.69
CA PRO A 533 -4.99 1.17 9.34
C PRO A 533 -4.85 1.28 10.87
N ASN A 534 -3.88 0.58 11.45
CA ASN A 534 -3.60 0.57 12.89
C ASN A 534 -2.36 1.39 13.26
N LYS A 535 -1.83 2.20 12.32
CA LYS A 535 -0.70 3.13 12.52
C LYS A 535 0.54 2.46 13.12
N LEU A 536 0.77 1.18 12.79
CA LEU A 536 1.93 0.43 13.26
C LEU A 536 3.22 0.99 12.65
N MET A 537 4.32 0.89 13.41
CA MET A 537 5.67 1.13 12.91
C MET A 537 6.16 -0.05 12.05
N VAL A 538 5.44 -0.33 10.96
CA VAL A 538 5.63 -1.51 10.10
C VAL A 538 7.07 -1.67 9.64
N SER A 539 7.71 -0.58 9.18
CA SER A 539 9.09 -0.62 8.72
C SER A 539 10.08 -1.02 9.83
N GLN A 540 9.86 -0.57 11.06
CA GLN A 540 10.71 -0.90 12.21
C GLN A 540 10.54 -2.36 12.64
N ILE A 541 9.29 -2.83 12.71
CA ILE A 541 8.99 -4.24 13.01
C ILE A 541 9.66 -5.14 11.97
N ALA A 542 9.45 -4.84 10.67
CA ALA A 542 10.05 -5.61 9.58
C ALA A 542 11.58 -5.62 9.62
N ASN A 543 12.23 -4.48 9.91
CA ASN A 543 13.69 -4.41 10.03
C ASN A 543 14.22 -5.24 11.21
N LEU A 544 13.51 -5.29 12.33
CA LEU A 544 13.90 -6.09 13.49
C LEU A 544 13.78 -7.58 13.20
N ILE A 545 12.71 -8.00 12.53
CA ILE A 545 12.55 -9.39 12.05
C ILE A 545 13.67 -9.73 11.06
N ASP A 546 13.93 -8.88 10.06
CA ASP A 546 15.04 -9.07 9.11
C ASP A 546 16.41 -9.15 9.79
N SER A 547 16.57 -8.52 10.96
CA SER A 547 17.83 -8.52 11.73
C SER A 547 17.89 -9.64 12.78
N GLY A 548 16.92 -10.55 12.82
CA GLY A 548 16.84 -11.63 13.82
C GLY A 548 16.52 -11.17 15.25
N LYS A 549 16.10 -9.92 15.45
CA LYS A 549 15.84 -9.31 16.78
C LYS A 549 14.33 -9.30 17.08
N LYS A 550 13.68 -10.46 16.99
CA LYS A 550 12.23 -10.59 17.11
C LYS A 550 11.69 -10.14 18.46
N GLU A 551 12.44 -10.30 19.56
CA GLU A 551 11.99 -9.91 20.91
C GLU A 551 11.75 -8.40 20.99
N LYS A 552 12.58 -7.63 20.30
CA LYS A 552 12.48 -6.16 20.27
C LYS A 552 11.26 -5.64 19.51
N THR A 553 10.52 -6.50 18.81
CA THR A 553 9.29 -6.12 18.10
C THR A 553 8.13 -5.84 19.04
N ILE A 554 8.13 -6.44 20.24
CA ILE A 554 7.03 -6.34 21.22
C ILE A 554 6.72 -4.88 21.57
N LYS A 555 7.73 -4.01 21.68
CA LYS A 555 7.56 -2.58 21.98
C LYS A 555 6.74 -1.82 20.94
N TYR A 556 6.61 -2.35 19.72
CA TYR A 556 5.79 -1.77 18.65
C TYR A 556 4.39 -2.38 18.57
N ASN A 557 4.03 -3.25 19.53
CA ASN A 557 2.71 -3.83 19.74
C ASN A 557 2.10 -4.48 18.46
N PRO A 558 2.78 -5.45 17.84
CA PRO A 558 2.35 -6.06 16.57
C PRO A 558 0.99 -6.78 16.66
N LYS A 559 0.50 -7.09 17.87
CA LYS A 559 -0.83 -7.64 18.13
C LYS A 559 -1.97 -6.81 17.53
N LYS A 560 -1.77 -5.49 17.44
CA LYS A 560 -2.75 -4.58 16.81
C LYS A 560 -2.88 -4.80 15.31
N CYS A 561 -2.04 -5.61 14.66
CA CYS A 561 -2.17 -5.87 13.22
C CYS A 561 -3.44 -6.66 12.90
N ILE A 562 -4.25 -6.16 11.97
CA ILE A 562 -5.46 -6.84 11.44
C ILE A 562 -5.18 -7.71 10.21
N SER A 563 -3.91 -8.00 9.92
CA SER A 563 -3.46 -8.87 8.82
C SER A 563 -3.91 -8.47 7.40
N CYS A 564 -4.34 -7.22 7.16
CA CYS A 564 -4.89 -6.76 5.87
C CYS A 564 -3.93 -6.75 4.66
N GLY A 565 -2.64 -7.06 4.79
CA GLY A 565 -1.72 -7.09 3.64
C GLY A 565 -1.37 -5.75 2.97
N SER A 566 -2.02 -4.64 3.36
CA SER A 566 -1.83 -3.31 2.77
C SER A 566 -0.37 -2.88 2.67
N CYS A 567 0.44 -3.17 3.70
CA CYS A 567 1.85 -2.79 3.74
C CYS A 567 2.70 -3.49 2.68
N SER A 568 2.43 -4.75 2.35
CA SER A 568 3.13 -5.46 1.27
C SER A 568 2.70 -4.94 -0.09
N TYR A 569 1.41 -4.65 -0.26
CA TYR A 569 0.85 -4.16 -1.52
C TYR A 569 1.50 -2.84 -1.95
N ILE A 570 1.61 -1.87 -1.03
CA ILE A 570 2.14 -0.54 -1.36
C ILE A 570 3.67 -0.48 -1.45
N CYS A 571 4.39 -1.56 -1.13
CA CYS A 571 5.83 -1.48 -0.87
C CYS A 571 6.62 -1.36 -2.18
N PRO A 572 7.26 -0.21 -2.48
CA PRO A 572 8.02 -0.06 -3.73
C PRO A 572 9.31 -0.89 -3.76
N ALA A 573 9.74 -1.38 -2.59
CA ALA A 573 10.86 -2.31 -2.45
C ALA A 573 10.44 -3.78 -2.70
N GLY A 574 9.15 -4.04 -2.95
CA GLY A 574 8.63 -5.39 -3.16
C GLY A 574 8.70 -6.31 -1.94
N LYS A 575 9.00 -5.78 -0.75
CA LYS A 575 9.17 -6.57 0.48
C LYS A 575 7.85 -7.17 0.93
N ASN A 576 7.87 -8.45 1.31
CA ASN A 576 6.73 -9.08 1.98
C ASN A 576 6.65 -8.62 3.45
N LEU A 577 6.19 -7.39 3.67
CA LEU A 577 6.06 -6.79 5.00
C LEU A 577 4.99 -7.50 5.84
N SER A 578 3.87 -7.91 5.23
CA SER A 578 2.78 -8.63 5.89
C SER A 578 3.25 -9.91 6.58
N ALA A 579 4.09 -10.72 5.93
CA ALA A 579 4.63 -11.92 6.54
C ALA A 579 5.48 -11.62 7.78
N ARG A 580 6.31 -10.57 7.74
CA ARG A 580 7.13 -10.14 8.88
C ARG A 580 6.30 -9.62 10.05
N ILE A 581 5.24 -8.87 9.76
CA ILE A 581 4.33 -8.41 10.81
C ILE A 581 3.52 -9.58 11.39
N LYS A 582 3.13 -10.55 10.57
CA LYS A 582 2.47 -11.79 11.03
C LYS A 582 3.38 -12.55 11.99
N GLU A 583 4.63 -12.78 11.63
CA GLU A 583 5.64 -13.41 12.49
C GLU A 583 5.82 -12.66 13.82
N ALA A 584 5.96 -11.33 13.77
CA ALA A 584 6.06 -10.50 14.97
C ALA A 584 4.79 -10.58 15.85
N LYS A 585 3.61 -10.65 15.23
CA LYS A 585 2.32 -10.78 15.92
C LYS A 585 2.22 -12.12 16.64
N GLU A 586 2.51 -13.23 15.95
CA GLU A 586 2.50 -14.58 16.50
C GLU A 586 3.47 -14.69 17.68
N PHE A 587 4.70 -14.20 17.52
CA PHE A 587 5.68 -14.17 18.60
C PHE A 587 5.18 -13.38 19.83
N SER A 588 4.56 -12.22 19.59
CA SER A 588 4.05 -11.39 20.68
C SER A 588 2.86 -12.04 21.39
N LEU A 589 1.99 -12.77 20.68
CA LEU A 589 0.86 -13.51 21.27
C LEU A 589 1.37 -14.59 22.23
N LEU A 590 2.29 -15.44 21.77
CA LEU A 590 2.91 -16.50 22.57
C LEU A 590 3.64 -15.95 23.81
N SER A 591 4.32 -14.81 23.68
CA SER A 591 5.08 -14.21 24.79
C SER A 591 4.22 -13.68 25.94
N ASN A 592 2.92 -13.40 25.71
CA ASN A 592 2.01 -13.00 26.79
C ASN A 592 1.34 -14.20 27.47
N GLU A 593 1.42 -15.40 26.91
CA GLU A 593 0.90 -16.60 27.59
C GLU A 593 1.90 -17.14 28.63
N ILE A 594 3.13 -16.60 28.64
CA ILE A 594 4.23 -16.97 29.56
C ILE A 594 4.36 -15.95 30.73
N LYS A 595 3.60 -14.86 30.71
CA LYS A 595 3.53 -13.86 31.79
C LYS A 595 2.14 -13.81 32.38
#